data_AF-A0A060C6Y5-F1
#
_entry.id   AF-A0A060C6Y5-F1
#
_cell.length_a   1.000
_cell.length_b   1.000
_cell.length_c   1.000
_cell.angle_alpha   90.00
_cell.angle_beta   90.00
_cell.angle_gamma   90.00
#
_symmetry.space_group_name_H-M   'P 1'
#
loop_
_entity.id
_entity.type
_entity.pdbx_description
1 polymer ?
#
loop_
_entity_poly.entity_id
_entity_poly.type
_entity_poly.pdbx_seq_one_letter_code
_entity_poly.pdbx_strand_id
1 'polypeptide(L)'
;MFIINIFSFRVYGNDYKTYLVVAKDGTGDYTSIQKAIEACKGFPYKRVTVFIKNGVYHEKVMIPAWNTKLSIVGQSKDSVVITYGDYFSKINKGRNS
;
A
#
# COMPACT_ATOMS: atom_id res chain seq x y z
N MET A 1 36.77 42.91 3.45
CA MET A 1 35.31 42.76 3.18
C MET A 1 35.00 41.27 3.22
N PHE A 2 34.46 40.77 4.33
CA PHE A 2 34.09 39.35 4.45
C PHE A 2 32.67 39.16 3.89
N ILE A 3 32.55 38.39 2.81
CA ILE A 3 31.25 38.05 2.22
C ILE A 3 30.75 36.79 2.92
N ILE A 4 29.70 36.92 3.73
CA ILE A 4 28.99 35.80 4.33
C ILE A 4 28.01 35.27 3.28
N ASN A 5 28.27 34.07 2.77
CA ASN A 5 27.35 33.36 1.88
C ASN A 5 26.19 32.80 2.72
N ILE A 6 25.03 33.46 2.67
CA ILE A 6 23.81 32.94 3.31
C ILE A 6 23.19 31.89 2.38
N PHE A 7 23.54 30.62 2.61
CA PHE A 7 22.85 29.49 1.99
C PHE A 7 21.46 29.37 2.62
N SER A 8 20.43 29.79 1.90
CA SER A 8 19.04 29.63 2.35
C SER A 8 18.63 28.16 2.20
N PHE A 9 18.56 27.42 3.30
CA PHE A 9 17.89 26.11 3.33
C PHE A 9 16.38 26.33 3.28
N ARG A 10 15.74 26.01 2.14
CA ARG A 10 14.28 25.86 2.08
C ARG A 10 13.91 24.52 2.69
N VAL A 11 13.21 24.55 3.83
CA VAL A 11 12.52 23.38 4.36
C VAL A 11 11.27 23.17 3.51
N TYR A 12 11.31 22.19 2.59
CA TYR A 12 10.09 21.71 1.93
C TYR A 12 9.34 20.81 2.92
N GLY A 13 8.03 21.04 3.10
CA GLY A 13 7.20 20.17 3.94
C GLY A 13 7.29 18.72 3.47
N ASN A 14 7.33 17.77 4.40
CA ASN A 14 7.49 16.35 4.09
C ASN A 14 6.22 15.80 3.42
N ASP A 15 6.15 15.92 2.10
CA ASP A 15 5.10 15.31 1.27
C ASP A 15 5.28 13.78 1.28
N TYR A 16 4.19 13.05 1.48
CA TYR A 16 4.22 11.58 1.52
C TYR A 16 3.95 11.03 0.12
N LYS A 17 4.53 9.86 -0.18
CA LYS A 17 4.29 9.15 -1.43
C LYS A 17 2.80 8.80 -1.55
N THR A 18 2.18 9.19 -2.65
CA THR A 18 0.74 8.96 -2.94
C THR A 18 0.53 7.86 -3.98
N TYR A 19 1.60 7.28 -4.51
CA TYR A 19 1.54 6.20 -5.49
C TYR A 19 2.53 5.09 -5.09
N LEU A 20 2.01 3.92 -4.72
CA LEU A 20 2.79 2.77 -4.29
C LEU A 20 2.58 1.63 -5.29
N VAL A 21 3.65 0.96 -5.69
CA VAL A 21 3.60 -0.17 -6.62
C VAL A 21 3.82 -1.47 -5.88
N VAL A 22 2.92 -2.42 -6.07
CA VAL A 22 3.05 -3.80 -5.58
C VAL A 22 3.41 -4.69 -6.76
N ALA A 23 4.51 -5.42 -6.66
CA ALA A 23 4.93 -6.38 -7.66
C ALA A 23 5.62 -7.59 -7.01
N LYS A 24 5.13 -8.80 -7.29
CA LYS A 24 5.68 -10.03 -6.73
C LYS A 24 7.12 -10.32 -7.12
N ASP A 25 7.52 -9.89 -8.31
CA ASP A 25 8.87 -10.07 -8.85
C ASP A 25 9.91 -9.15 -8.20
N GLY A 26 9.51 -8.32 -7.24
CA GLY A 26 10.39 -7.37 -6.55
C GLY A 26 10.65 -6.09 -7.33
N THR A 27 10.03 -5.87 -8.48
CA THR A 27 10.19 -4.66 -9.29
C THR A 27 9.30 -3.49 -8.83
N GLY A 28 8.61 -3.65 -7.70
CA GLY A 28 7.73 -2.66 -7.08
C GLY A 28 8.28 -2.18 -5.74
N ASP A 29 7.57 -1.25 -5.10
CA ASP A 29 7.88 -0.78 -3.75
C ASP A 29 7.65 -1.88 -2.70
N TYR A 30 6.66 -2.74 -2.93
CA TYR A 30 6.29 -3.84 -2.04
C TYR A 30 6.02 -5.11 -2.84
N THR A 31 6.19 -6.27 -2.19
CA THR A 31 5.82 -7.58 -2.74
C THR A 31 4.49 -8.10 -2.21
N SER A 32 3.89 -7.42 -1.23
CA SER A 32 2.60 -7.74 -0.59
C SER A 32 1.67 -6.52 -0.62
N ILE A 33 0.40 -6.78 -0.88
CA ILE A 33 -0.66 -5.77 -0.91
C ILE A 33 -0.91 -5.22 0.50
N GLN A 34 -0.98 -6.10 1.50
CA GLN A 34 -1.23 -5.70 2.89
C GLN A 34 -0.14 -4.74 3.39
N LYS A 35 1.14 -5.04 3.13
CA LYS A 35 2.26 -4.18 3.52
C LYS A 35 2.20 -2.80 2.86
N ALA A 36 1.78 -2.73 1.59
CA ALA A 36 1.62 -1.45 0.90
C ALA A 36 0.51 -0.59 1.52
N ILE A 37 -0.61 -1.21 1.92
CA ILE A 37 -1.73 -0.52 2.57
C ILE A 37 -1.33 -0.01 3.96
N GLU A 38 -0.62 -0.82 4.75
CA GLU A 38 -0.12 -0.43 6.08
C GLU A 38 0.90 0.71 6.00
N ALA A 39 1.66 0.80 4.92
CA ALA A 39 2.60 1.89 4.67
C ALA A 39 1.92 3.19 4.19
N CYS A 40 0.65 3.14 3.79
CA CYS A 40 -0.08 4.33 3.37
C CYS A 40 -0.33 5.26 4.57
N LYS A 41 -0.18 6.57 4.36
CA LYS A 41 -0.51 7.57 5.38
C LYS A 41 -1.97 7.46 5.82
N GLY A 42 -2.18 7.43 7.14
CA GLY A 42 -3.51 7.55 7.76
C GLY A 42 -4.08 8.97 7.62
N PHE A 43 -5.39 9.05 7.42
CA PHE A 43 -6.16 10.29 7.20
C PHE A 43 -5.52 11.22 6.17
N PRO A 44 -5.21 10.74 4.94
CA PRO A 44 -4.43 11.53 4.00
C PRO A 44 -5.28 12.67 3.40
N TYR A 45 -4.66 13.83 3.21
CA TYR A 45 -5.27 14.94 2.47
C TYR A 45 -5.44 14.64 0.98
N LYS A 46 -4.44 13.98 0.38
CA LYS A 46 -4.41 13.56 -1.03
C LYS A 46 -4.83 12.08 -1.13
N ARG A 47 -5.39 11.67 -2.27
CA ARG A 47 -5.69 10.25 -2.53
C ARG A 47 -4.39 9.47 -2.67
N VAL A 48 -4.32 8.31 -2.03
CA VAL A 48 -3.20 7.37 -2.14
C VAL A 48 -3.62 6.21 -3.03
N THR A 49 -2.79 5.86 -4.02
CA THR A 49 -3.03 4.78 -4.97
C THR A 49 -2.04 3.65 -4.72
N VAL A 50 -2.55 2.45 -4.49
CA VAL A 50 -1.78 1.20 -4.49
C VAL A 50 -2.03 0.52 -5.83
N PHE A 51 -1.03 0.57 -6.70
CA PHE A 51 -1.05 -0.06 -8.02
C PHE A 51 -0.45 -1.46 -7.95
N ILE A 52 -1.20 -2.46 -8.38
CA ILE A 52 -0.82 -3.88 -8.23
C ILE A 52 -0.49 -4.43 -9.61
N LYS A 53 0.76 -4.87 -9.82
CA LYS A 53 1.18 -5.57 -11.04
C LYS A 53 0.58 -6.97 -11.10
N ASN A 54 0.48 -7.50 -12.32
CA ASN A 54 -0.04 -8.83 -12.60
C ASN A 54 0.61 -9.91 -11.72
N GLY A 55 -0.20 -10.85 -11.24
CA GLY A 55 0.21 -11.90 -10.31
C GLY A 55 -0.94 -12.39 -9.42
N VAL A 56 -0.72 -13.53 -8.76
CA VAL A 56 -1.72 -14.18 -7.88
C VAL A 56 -1.35 -14.00 -6.39
N TYR A 57 -1.83 -12.96 -5.74
CA TYR A 57 -1.48 -12.62 -4.36
C TYR A 57 -2.27 -13.48 -3.35
N HIS A 58 -1.57 -14.38 -2.66
CA HIS A 58 -2.14 -15.29 -1.66
C HIS A 58 -2.09 -14.67 -0.25
N GLU A 59 -2.91 -13.65 0.01
CA GLU A 59 -2.93 -12.92 1.28
C GLU A 59 -4.34 -12.44 1.64
N LYS A 60 -4.61 -12.27 2.94
CA LYS A 60 -5.79 -11.51 3.38
C LYS A 60 -5.43 -10.03 3.33
N VAL A 61 -6.31 -9.24 2.73
CA VAL A 61 -6.17 -7.79 2.69
C VAL A 61 -7.22 -7.17 3.60
N MET A 62 -6.77 -6.37 4.56
CA MET A 62 -7.61 -5.58 5.45
C MET A 62 -7.33 -4.11 5.20
N ILE A 63 -8.37 -3.31 5.01
CA ILE A 63 -8.26 -1.86 4.87
C ILE A 63 -8.53 -1.23 6.24
N PRO A 64 -7.51 -0.65 6.90
CA PRO A 64 -7.72 0.03 8.16
C PRO A 64 -8.64 1.25 7.97
N ALA A 65 -9.47 1.54 8.97
CA ALA A 65 -10.45 2.63 8.90
C ALA A 65 -9.81 4.02 8.68
N TRP A 66 -8.55 4.20 9.05
CA TRP A 66 -7.82 5.46 8.84
C TRP A 66 -7.33 5.67 7.40
N ASN A 67 -7.38 4.67 6.51
CA ASN A 67 -7.01 4.82 5.10
C ASN A 67 -8.19 5.39 4.27
N THR A 68 -8.67 6.58 4.66
CA THR A 68 -9.93 7.17 4.18
C THR A 68 -9.95 7.60 2.71
N LYS A 69 -8.78 7.73 2.05
CA LYS A 69 -8.67 8.08 0.62
C LYS A 69 -7.75 7.15 -0.14
N LEU A 70 -8.04 5.85 -0.07
CA LEU A 70 -7.29 4.80 -0.76
C LEU A 70 -7.93 4.43 -2.11
N SER A 71 -7.09 4.20 -3.12
CA SER A 71 -7.45 3.54 -4.37
C SER A 71 -6.57 2.30 -4.55
N ILE A 72 -7.17 1.17 -4.87
CA ILE A 72 -6.47 -0.07 -5.20
C ILE A 72 -6.75 -0.35 -6.67
N VAL A 73 -5.70 -0.40 -7.49
CA VAL A 73 -5.81 -0.47 -8.94
C VAL A 73 -4.94 -1.61 -9.46
N GLY A 74 -5.56 -2.61 -10.09
CA GLY A 74 -4.83 -3.69 -10.76
C GLY A 74 -4.30 -3.25 -12.12
N GLN A 75 -3.12 -3.74 -12.49
CA GLN A 75 -2.52 -3.54 -13.83
C GLN A 75 -3.39 -4.11 -14.95
N SER A 76 -4.10 -5.22 -14.70
CA SER A 76 -5.01 -5.83 -15.66
C SER A 76 -6.12 -6.57 -14.93
N LYS A 77 -7.35 -6.49 -15.46
CA LYS A 77 -8.55 -7.09 -14.85
C LYS A 77 -8.40 -8.60 -14.62
N ASP A 78 -7.89 -9.31 -15.61
CA ASP A 78 -7.88 -10.78 -15.61
C ASP A 78 -6.55 -11.38 -15.10
N SER A 79 -5.58 -10.55 -14.73
CA SER A 79 -4.23 -11.00 -14.37
C SER A 79 -3.76 -10.54 -12.98
N VAL A 80 -4.55 -9.74 -12.27
CA VAL A 80 -4.35 -9.45 -10.85
C VAL A 80 -5.38 -10.23 -10.05
N VAL A 81 -4.94 -11.28 -9.38
CA VAL A 81 -5.82 -12.14 -8.58
C VAL A 81 -5.41 -12.02 -7.12
N ILE A 82 -6.34 -11.64 -6.26
CA ILE A 82 -6.17 -11.66 -4.80
C ILE A 82 -6.97 -12.85 -4.28
N THR A 83 -6.31 -13.77 -3.59
CA THR A 83 -6.94 -15.01 -3.14
C THR A 83 -6.50 -15.37 -1.73
N TYR A 84 -7.40 -16.02 -1.00
CA TYR A 84 -7.11 -16.58 0.30
C TYR A 84 -7.96 -17.81 0.54
N GLY A 85 -7.42 -18.78 1.27
CA GLY A 85 -8.08 -20.07 1.50
C GLY A 85 -8.61 -20.20 2.92
N ASP A 86 -9.55 -19.36 3.34
CA ASP A 86 -10.27 -19.52 4.60
C ASP A 86 -11.49 -20.43 4.39
N TYR A 87 -11.65 -21.44 5.24
CA TYR A 87 -12.84 -22.27 5.29
C TYR A 87 -13.01 -22.87 6.69
N PHE A 88 -14.22 -23.28 7.02
CA PHE A 88 -14.62 -23.73 8.36
C PHE A 88 -13.65 -24.77 8.96
N SER A 89 -13.36 -25.86 8.24
CA SER A 89 -12.47 -26.91 8.72
C SER A 89 -11.00 -26.46 8.89
N LYS A 90 -10.56 -25.41 8.19
CA LYS A 90 -9.21 -24.85 8.33
C LYS A 90 -9.10 -23.92 9.54
N ILE A 91 -10.16 -23.16 9.81
CA ILE A 91 -10.18 -22.13 10.85
C ILE A 91 -10.23 -22.76 12.25
N ASN A 92 -10.76 -23.99 12.38
CA ASN A 92 -10.81 -24.78 13.62
C ASN A 92 -11.23 -24.00 14.88
N LYS A 93 -12.20 -23.10 14.74
CA LYS A 93 -12.77 -22.32 15.85
C LYS A 93 -14.00 -22.99 16.51
N GLY A 94 -14.29 -24.25 16.16
CA GLY A 94 -15.46 -24.99 16.65
C GLY A 94 -16.77 -24.59 15.95
N ARG A 95 -17.83 -25.40 16.16
CA ARG A 95 -19.13 -25.27 15.46
C ARG A 95 -19.95 -24.03 15.84
N ASN A 96 -19.50 -23.23 16.83
CA ASN A 96 -20.23 -22.09 17.39
C ASN A 96 -19.44 -20.76 17.31
N SER A 97 -18.53 -20.63 16.34
CA SER A 97 -17.80 -19.38 16.06
C SER A 97 -18.24 -18.74 14.75
#